data_AF-A0A7Y2GLY7-F1
#
_entry.id   AF-A0A7Y2GLY7-F1
#
_cell.length_a   1.000
_cell.length_b   1.000
_cell.length_c   1.000
_cell.angle_alpha   90.00
_cell.angle_beta   90.00
_cell.angle_gamma   90.00
#
_symmetry.space_group_name_H-M   'P 1'
#
loop_
_entity.id
_entity.type
_entity.pdbx_description
1 polymer ?
#
loop_
_entity_poly.entity_id
_entity_poly.type
_entity_poly.pdbx_seq_one_letter_code
_entity_poly.pdbx_strand_id
1 'polypeptide(L)'
;MTAAGLDAVFSAIDAANAADPNQHEGQPLALLQGQLASAWLNRLTAAASAEVQVAVRAHHLERWKLARSDYPEGRGGYLRWRSANKAHQANAAAAILTDHG
;
A
#
# COMPACT_ATOMS: atom_id res chain seq x y z
N MET A 1 -16.85 -7.35 -5.69
CA MET A 1 -16.13 -7.91 -4.54
C MET A 1 -17.11 -8.14 -3.40
N THR A 2 -17.14 -9.35 -2.84
CA THR A 2 -17.91 -9.66 -1.62
C THR A 2 -17.17 -9.13 -0.40
N ALA A 3 -17.82 -9.07 0.77
CA ALA A 3 -17.14 -8.71 2.02
C ALA A 3 -15.97 -9.66 2.32
N ALA A 4 -16.17 -10.97 2.14
CA ALA A 4 -15.12 -11.97 2.32
C ALA A 4 -13.95 -11.79 1.33
N GLY A 5 -14.22 -11.38 0.09
CA GLY A 5 -13.17 -11.05 -0.89
C GLY A 5 -12.38 -9.79 -0.50
N LEU A 6 -13.05 -8.76 0.01
CA LEU A 6 -12.38 -7.55 0.48
C LEU A 6 -11.44 -7.82 1.66
N ASP A 7 -11.88 -8.62 2.64
CA ASP A 7 -11.06 -9.01 3.79
C ASP A 7 -9.83 -9.85 3.37
N ALA A 8 -10.00 -10.72 2.36
CA ALA A 8 -8.89 -11.49 1.79
C ALA A 8 -7.87 -10.58 1.10
N VAL A 9 -8.33 -9.60 0.32
CA VAL A 9 -7.47 -8.59 -0.33
C VAL A 9 -6.71 -7.77 0.71
N PHE A 10 -7.35 -7.31 1.78
CA PHE A 10 -6.67 -6.60 2.86
C PHE A 10 -5.62 -7.46 3.56
N SER A 11 -5.94 -8.71 3.84
CA SER A 11 -5.01 -9.65 4.48
C SER A 11 -3.78 -9.89 3.61
N ALA A 12 -3.95 -10.00 2.29
CA ALA A 12 -2.85 -10.14 1.33
C ALA A 12 -1.97 -8.88 1.26
N ILE A 13 -2.57 -7.68 1.24
CA ILE A 13 -1.83 -6.41 1.31
C ILE A 13 -1.03 -6.31 2.61
N ASP A 14 -1.65 -6.64 3.74
CA ASP A 14 -1.00 -6.59 5.05
C ASP A 14 0.15 -7.58 5.14
N ALA A 15 -0.02 -8.79 4.63
CA ALA A 15 1.05 -9.80 4.59
C ALA A 15 2.25 -9.32 3.76
N ALA A 16 2.01 -8.72 2.60
CA ALA A 16 3.07 -8.15 1.77
C ALA A 16 3.80 -6.99 2.50
N ASN A 17 3.05 -6.11 3.16
CA ASN A 17 3.61 -4.98 3.89
C ASN A 17 4.26 -5.36 5.24
N ALA A 18 3.88 -6.49 5.84
CA ALA A 18 4.52 -7.02 7.05
C ALA A 18 5.98 -7.43 6.80
N ALA A 19 6.38 -7.64 5.54
CA ALA A 19 7.75 -7.89 5.15
C ALA A 19 8.63 -6.63 5.09
N ASP A 20 8.09 -5.43 5.35
CA ASP A 20 8.89 -4.21 5.42
C ASP A 20 9.89 -4.27 6.58
N PRO A 21 11.22 -4.23 6.31
CA PRO A 21 12.21 -4.26 7.36
C PRO A 21 12.28 -2.95 8.17
N ASN A 22 11.73 -1.86 7.65
CA ASN A 22 11.71 -0.58 8.34
C ASN A 22 10.62 -0.60 9.40
N GLN A 23 10.95 -0.11 10.59
CA GLN A 23 10.03 -0.12 11.74
C GLN A 23 9.59 1.29 12.13
N HIS A 24 8.34 1.43 12.54
CA HIS A 24 7.82 2.61 13.23
C HIS A 24 6.88 2.16 14.34
N GLU A 25 7.07 2.69 15.55
CA GLU A 25 6.29 2.30 16.73
C GLU A 25 6.27 0.77 16.99
N GLY A 26 7.35 0.06 16.63
CA GLY A 26 7.48 -1.39 16.81
C GLY A 26 6.74 -2.24 15.76
N GLN A 27 6.28 -1.64 14.66
CA GLN A 27 5.62 -2.34 13.56
C GLN A 27 6.30 -2.06 12.21
N PRO A 28 6.20 -2.98 11.22
CA PRO A 28 6.62 -2.71 9.85
C PRO A 28 5.97 -1.42 9.31
N LEU A 29 6.79 -0.51 8.78
CA LEU A 29 6.39 0.85 8.45
C LEU A 29 5.26 0.88 7.39
N ALA A 30 5.42 0.15 6.29
CA ALA A 30 4.39 0.07 5.25
C ALA A 30 3.07 -0.53 5.78
N LEU A 31 3.14 -1.52 6.68
CA LEU A 31 1.94 -2.13 7.30
C LEU A 31 1.18 -1.10 8.12
N LEU A 32 1.88 -0.42 9.02
CA LEU A 32 1.31 0.63 9.86
C LEU A 32 0.70 1.75 9.00
N GLN A 33 1.40 2.17 7.95
CA GLN A 33 0.91 3.21 7.04
C GLN A 33 -0.37 2.81 6.30
N GLY A 34 -0.46 1.57 5.81
CA GLY A 34 -1.70 1.05 5.20
C GLY A 34 -2.86 1.01 6.18
N GLN A 35 -2.62 0.58 7.42
CA GLN A 35 -3.63 0.51 8.47
C GLN A 35 -4.13 1.90 8.91
N LEU A 36 -3.21 2.84 9.11
CA LEU A 36 -3.55 4.22 9.46
C LEU A 36 -4.31 4.92 8.32
N ALA A 37 -3.95 4.65 7.07
CA ALA A 37 -4.66 5.20 5.92
C ALA A 37 -6.12 4.69 5.88
N SER A 38 -6.36 3.39 6.12
CA SER A 38 -7.73 2.85 6.22
C SER A 38 -8.51 3.44 7.38
N ALA A 39 -7.88 3.58 8.55
CA ALA A 39 -8.52 4.20 9.71
C ALA A 39 -8.90 5.67 9.42
N TRP A 40 -8.06 6.39 8.68
CA TRP A 40 -8.36 7.75 8.25
C TRP A 40 -9.51 7.81 7.24
N LEU A 41 -9.55 6.91 6.25
CA LEU A 41 -10.68 6.82 5.32
C LEU A 41 -12.00 6.60 6.05
N ASN A 42 -12.04 5.69 7.02
CA ASN A 42 -13.24 5.40 7.82
C ASN A 42 -13.71 6.61 8.63
N ARG A 43 -12.81 7.51 9.04
CA ARG A 43 -13.16 8.79 9.70
C ARG A 43 -13.74 9.80 8.72
N LEU A 44 -13.29 9.80 7.47
CA LEU A 44 -13.78 10.72 6.44
C LEU A 44 -15.14 10.28 5.88
N THR A 45 -15.33 8.98 5.66
CA THR A 45 -16.59 8.43 5.15
C THR A 45 -16.69 6.93 5.41
N ALA A 46 -17.85 6.50 5.91
CA ALA A 46 -18.17 5.08 6.07
C ALA A 46 -18.68 4.41 4.77
N ALA A 47 -18.90 5.20 3.70
CA ALA A 47 -19.50 4.74 2.44
C ALA A 47 -18.50 4.69 1.27
N ALA A 48 -17.20 4.54 1.55
CA ALA A 48 -16.19 4.40 0.50
C ALA A 48 -16.42 3.12 -0.31
N SER A 49 -16.27 3.20 -1.64
CA SER A 49 -16.34 2.02 -2.49
C SER A 49 -15.22 1.04 -2.16
N ALA A 50 -15.41 -0.24 -2.48
CA ALA A 50 -14.45 -1.28 -2.14
C ALA A 50 -13.08 -1.03 -2.82
N GLU A 51 -13.08 -0.49 -4.04
CA GLU A 51 -11.87 -0.09 -4.78
C GLU A 51 -11.11 1.02 -4.06
N VAL A 52 -11.81 2.01 -3.50
CA VAL A 52 -11.19 3.09 -2.72
C VAL A 52 -10.60 2.53 -1.43
N GLN A 53 -11.30 1.63 -0.75
CA GLN A 53 -10.78 1.02 0.47
C GLN A 53 -9.51 0.20 0.19
N VAL A 54 -9.47 -0.57 -0.90
CA VAL A 54 -8.28 -1.30 -1.35
C VAL A 54 -7.13 -0.36 -1.70
N ALA A 55 -7.39 0.68 -2.49
CA ALA A 55 -6.36 1.66 -2.87
C ALA A 55 -5.74 2.36 -1.64
N VAL A 56 -6.56 2.64 -0.63
CA VAL A 56 -6.11 3.22 0.64
C VAL A 56 -5.34 2.19 1.48
N ARG A 57 -5.81 0.93 1.57
CA ARG A 57 -5.08 -0.12 2.31
C ARG A 57 -3.71 -0.39 1.68
N ALA A 58 -3.64 -0.37 0.35
CA ALA A 58 -2.41 -0.49 -0.42
C ALA A 58 -1.52 0.78 -0.39
N HIS A 59 -1.78 1.74 0.50
CA HIS A 59 -0.91 2.88 0.70
C HIS A 59 0.51 2.41 1.03
N HIS A 60 1.47 2.82 0.20
CA HIS A 60 2.87 2.41 0.31
C HIS A 60 3.11 0.89 0.22
N LEU A 61 2.21 0.15 -0.46
CA LEU A 61 2.37 -1.27 -0.73
C LEU A 61 3.76 -1.59 -1.28
N GLU A 62 4.52 -2.39 -0.54
CA GLU A 62 5.88 -2.84 -0.86
C GLU A 62 6.88 -1.71 -1.21
N ARG A 63 6.59 -0.48 -0.77
CA ARG A 63 7.39 0.72 -1.09
C ARG A 63 8.86 0.57 -0.69
N TRP A 64 9.14 -0.17 0.37
CA TRP A 64 10.49 -0.44 0.87
C TRP A 64 11.38 -1.19 -0.14
N LYS A 65 10.80 -1.91 -1.11
CA LYS A 65 11.53 -2.59 -2.18
C LYS A 65 12.19 -1.64 -3.18
N LEU A 66 11.76 -0.36 -3.22
CA LEU A 66 12.34 0.68 -4.05
C LEU A 66 12.97 1.75 -3.15
N ALA A 67 14.22 1.55 -2.74
CA ALA A 67 14.88 2.49 -1.85
C ALA A 67 15.11 3.85 -2.54
N ARG A 68 14.86 4.95 -1.82
CA ARG A 68 15.08 6.30 -2.36
C ARG A 68 16.55 6.51 -2.75
N SER A 69 17.48 5.90 -2.03
CA SER A 69 18.92 5.97 -2.29
C SER A 69 19.34 5.42 -3.66
N ASP A 70 18.54 4.53 -4.25
CA ASP A 70 18.85 3.89 -5.54
C ASP A 70 18.58 4.82 -6.74
N TYR A 71 18.03 6.01 -6.48
CA TYR A 71 17.71 7.00 -7.49
C TYR A 71 18.56 8.27 -7.28
N PRO A 72 18.95 8.98 -8.36
CA PRO A 72 19.76 10.19 -8.23
C PRO A 72 19.18 11.24 -7.26
N GLU A 73 20.03 12.07 -6.70
CA GLU A 73 19.60 13.17 -5.84
C GLU A 73 18.83 14.25 -6.61
N GLY A 74 18.20 15.15 -5.85
CA GLY A 74 17.43 16.26 -6.40
C GLY A 74 16.05 15.87 -6.94
N ARG A 75 15.36 16.88 -7.50
CA ARG A 75 13.95 16.77 -7.92
C ARG A 75 13.73 15.72 -8.99
N GLY A 76 14.62 15.62 -9.97
CA GLY A 76 14.49 14.68 -11.09
C GLY A 76 14.52 13.22 -10.64
N GLY A 77 15.46 12.84 -9.77
CA GLY A 77 15.52 11.47 -9.25
C GLY A 77 14.37 11.16 -8.27
N TYR A 78 13.94 12.13 -7.46
CA TYR A 78 12.75 11.98 -6.62
C TYR A 78 11.48 11.71 -7.45
N LEU A 79 11.26 12.44 -8.55
CA LEU A 79 10.09 12.22 -9.40
C LEU A 79 10.12 10.85 -10.08
N ARG A 80 11.29 10.38 -10.53
CA ARG A 80 11.45 9.02 -11.09
C ARG A 80 11.13 7.94 -10.05
N TRP A 81 11.70 8.07 -8.85
CA TRP A 81 11.41 7.15 -7.74
C TRP A 81 9.93 7.13 -7.37
N ARG A 82 9.29 8.30 -7.29
CA ARG A 82 7.86 8.42 -6.99
C ARG A 82 7.00 7.77 -8.07
N SER A 83 7.33 7.94 -9.35
CA SER A 83 6.63 7.28 -10.46
C SER A 83 6.82 5.77 -10.45
N ALA A 84 8.03 5.28 -10.20
CA ALA A 84 8.31 3.84 -10.07
C ALA A 84 7.51 3.22 -8.91
N ASN A 85 7.45 3.90 -7.76
CA ASN A 85 6.64 3.45 -6.63
C ASN A 85 5.15 3.35 -6.95
N LYS A 86 4.59 4.35 -7.65
CA LYS A 86 3.18 4.31 -8.07
C LYS A 86 2.91 3.11 -8.99
N ALA A 87 3.78 2.87 -9.97
CA ALA A 87 3.64 1.74 -10.89
C ALA A 87 3.75 0.40 -10.16
N HIS A 88 4.73 0.26 -9.26
CA HIS A 88 4.92 -0.93 -8.45
C HIS A 88 3.70 -1.22 -7.57
N GLN A 89 3.21 -0.21 -6.83
CA GLN A 89 2.03 -0.32 -5.97
C GLN A 89 0.77 -0.69 -6.77
N ALA A 90 0.56 -0.06 -7.94
CA ALA A 90 -0.58 -0.37 -8.80
C ALA A 90 -0.53 -1.81 -9.31
N ASN A 91 0.64 -2.27 -9.78
CA ASN A 91 0.81 -3.63 -10.28
C ASN A 91 0.64 -4.68 -9.17
N ALA A 92 1.22 -4.44 -7.99
CA ALA A 92 1.11 -5.34 -6.85
C ALA A 92 -0.36 -5.44 -6.35
N ALA A 93 -1.05 -4.30 -6.24
CA ALA A 93 -2.45 -4.28 -5.85
C ALA A 93 -3.35 -4.98 -6.89
N ALA A 94 -3.08 -4.80 -8.18
CA ALA A 94 -3.81 -5.46 -9.26
C ALA A 94 -3.62 -6.99 -9.25
N ALA A 95 -2.41 -7.46 -8.97
CA ALA A 95 -2.13 -8.89 -8.79
C ALA A 95 -2.92 -9.46 -7.61
N ILE A 96 -2.85 -8.81 -6.44
CA ILE A 96 -3.62 -9.22 -5.25
C ILE A 96 -5.14 -9.25 -5.52
N LEU A 97 -5.68 -8.24 -6.22
CA LEU A 97 -7.09 -8.21 -6.60
C LEU A 97 -7.48 -9.33 -7.56
N THR A 98 -6.57 -9.73 -8.45
CA THR A 98 -6.80 -10.85 -9.37
C THR A 98 -6.87 -12.18 -8.61
N ASP A 99 -6.02 -12.34 -7.60
CA ASP A 99 -5.89 -13.59 -6.85
C ASP A 99 -6.94 -13.74 -5.72
N HIS A 100 -7.44 -12.61 -5.17
CA HIS A 100 -8.26 -12.61 -3.95
C HIS A 100 -9.58 -11.81 -4.02
N GLY A 101 -9.86 -11.07 -5.10
CA GLY A 101 -10.98 -10.12 -5.22
C GLY A 101 -12.35 -10.69 -5.59
#